data_AF-Q5JGL3-F1
#
_entry.id   AF-Q5JGL3-F1
#
_cell.length_a   1.000
_cell.length_b   1.000
_cell.length_c   1.000
_cell.angle_alpha   90.00
_cell.angle_beta   90.00
_cell.angle_gamma   90.00
#
_symmetry.space_group_name_H-M   'P 1'
#
loop_
_entity.id
_entity.type
_entity.pdbx_description
1 polymer ?
#
loop_
_entity_poly.entity_id
_entity_poly.type
_entity_poly.pdbx_seq_one_letter_code
_entity_poly.pdbx_strand_id
1 'polypeptide(L)' 'MSEVEKKQAYRILLVIVILLAVLYTLGVVGILPFEVSEVVTVFMVVLFFVLRFKERK' A
#
# COMPACT_ATOMS: atom_id res chain seq x y z
N MET A 1 8.84 4.44 20.10
CA MET A 1 7.52 4.78 19.53
C MET A 1 6.47 4.36 20.51
N SER A 2 5.75 5.32 21.08
CA SER A 2 4.62 5.12 21.98
C SER A 2 3.53 4.28 21.29
N GLU A 3 2.78 3.48 22.06
CA GLU A 3 1.69 2.63 21.54
C GLU A 3 0.65 3.43 20.74
N VAL A 4 0.44 4.70 21.09
CA VAL A 4 -0.46 5.61 20.38
C VAL A 4 0.08 5.95 18.98
N GLU A 5 1.38 6.22 18.88
CA GLU A 5 2.04 6.58 17.61
C GLU A 5 2.04 5.40 16.64
N LYS A 6 2.26 4.17 17.14
CA LYS A 6 2.16 2.94 16.33
C LYS A 6 0.75 2.77 15.77
N LYS A 7 -0.27 2.92 16.62
CA LYS A 7 -1.68 2.77 16.21
C LYS A 7 -2.10 3.82 15.18
N GLN A 8 -1.63 5.05 15.32
CA GLN A 8 -1.88 6.12 14.35
C GLN A 8 -1.17 5.83 13.01
N ALA A 9 0.10 5.41 13.04
CA ALA A 9 0.85 5.05 11.84
C ALA A 9 0.17 3.90 11.07
N TYR A 10 -0.28 2.86 11.77
CA TYR A 10 -1.03 1.76 11.16
C TYR A 10 -2.34 2.21 10.51
N ARG A 11 -3.09 3.11 11.15
CA ARG A 11 -4.33 3.67 10.57
C ARG A 11 -4.06 4.45 9.29
N ILE A 12 -3.01 5.27 9.27
CA ILE A 12 -2.64 6.03 8.07
C ILE A 12 -2.23 5.07 6.95
N LEU A 13 -1.39 4.08 7.26
CA LEU A 13 -0.97 3.06 6.30
C LEU A 13 -2.18 2.30 5.73
N LEU A 14 -3.14 1.95 6.59
CA LEU A 14 -4.37 1.27 6.17
C LEU A 14 -5.17 2.11 5.16
N VAL A 15 -5.37 3.40 5.43
CA VAL A 15 -6.09 4.30 4.52
C VAL A 15 -5.38 4.39 3.16
N ILE A 16 -4.06 4.52 3.16
CA ILE A 16 -3.25 4.56 1.93
C ILE A 16 -3.42 3.26 1.13
N VAL A 17 -3.30 2.11 1.80
CA VAL A 17 -3.47 0.79 1.18
C VAL A 17 -4.86 0.61 0.57
N ILE A 18 -5.91 1.07 1.25
CA ILE A 18 -7.28 1.01 0.72
C ILE A 18 -7.41 1.85 -0.55
N LEU A 19 -6.89 3.09 -0.57
CA LEU A 19 -6.92 3.94 -1.76
C LEU A 19 -6.17 3.30 -2.93
N LEU A 20 -5.00 2.73 -2.67
CA LEU A 20 -4.22 2.01 -3.68
C LEU A 20 -4.97 0.79 -4.21
N ALA A 21 -5.65 0.02 -3.34
CA ALA A 21 -6.46 -1.11 -3.76
C ALA A 21 -7.61 -0.71 -4.69
N VAL A 22 -8.26 0.43 -4.43
CA VAL A 22 -9.27 0.99 -5.33
C VAL A 22 -8.65 1.34 -6.68
N LEU A 23 -7.53 2.08 -6.70
CA LEU A 23 -6.85 2.44 -7.95
C LEU A 23 -6.40 1.22 -8.76
N TYR A 24 -5.86 0.20 -8.08
CA TYR A 24 -5.50 -1.08 -8.70
C TYR A 24 -6.72 -1.73 -9.35
N THR A 25 -7.83 -1.82 -8.62
CA THR A 25 -9.07 -2.43 -9.12
C THR A 25 -9.61 -1.67 -10.32
N LEU A 26 -9.61 -0.34 -10.28
CA LEU A 26 -10.03 0.49 -11.41
C LEU A 26 -9.13 0.28 -12.63
N GLY A 27 -7.81 0.13 -12.45
CA GLY A 27 -6.87 -0.20 -13.52
C GLY A 27 -7.10 -1.59 -14.11
N VAL A 28 -7.34 -2.61 -13.27
CA VAL A 28 -7.59 -3.99 -13.73
C VAL A 28 -8.91 -4.13 -14.48
N VAL A 29 -9.96 -3.44 -14.01
CA VAL A 29 -11.29 -3.46 -14.66
C VAL A 29 -11.31 -2.62 -15.95
N GLY A 30 -10.25 -1.86 -16.23
CA GLY A 30 -10.12 -1.04 -17.44
C GLY A 30 -10.82 0.31 -17.35
N ILE A 31 -11.18 0.77 -16.14
CA ILE A 31 -11.68 2.13 -15.91
C ILE A 31 -10.52 3.14 -15.96
N LEU A 32 -9.37 2.74 -15.43
CA LEU A 32 -8.10 3.47 -15.56
C LEU A 32 -7.15 2.72 -16.49
N PRO A 33 -6.12 3.40 -17.04
CA PRO A 33 -5.07 2.76 -17.81
C PRO A 33 -4.39 1.63 -17.01
N PHE A 34 -4.05 0.53 -17.67
CA PHE A 34 -3.47 -0.65 -17.02
C PHE A 34 -2.12 -0.34 -16.35
N GLU A 35 -1.39 0.65 -16.86
CA GLU A 35 -0.14 1.17 -16.30
C GLU A 35 -0.32 1.64 -14.84
N VAL A 36 -1.51 2.12 -14.47
CA VAL A 36 -1.83 2.49 -13.08
C VAL A 36 -1.82 1.26 -12.18
N SER A 37 -2.41 0.15 -12.64
CA SER A 37 -2.42 -1.11 -11.90
C SER A 37 -0.99 -1.65 -11.74
N GLU A 38 -0.19 -1.60 -12.80
CA GLU A 38 1.21 -2.04 -12.78
C GLU A 38 2.05 -1.27 -11.76
N VAL A 39 1.94 0.07 -11.75
CA VAL A 39 2.63 0.93 -10.79
C VAL A 39 2.19 0.62 -9.35
N VAL A 40 0.89 0.42 -9.12
CA VAL A 40 0.37 0.07 -7.79
C VAL A 40 0.89 -1.30 -7.33
N THR A 41 0.97 -2.28 -8.22
CA THR A 41 1.53 -3.60 -7.92
C THR A 41 3.00 -3.50 -7.52
N VAL A 42 3.82 -2.80 -8.30
CA VAL A 42 5.24 -2.59 -7.99
C VAL A 42 5.40 -1.91 -6.64
N PHE A 43 4.62 -0.86 -6.38
CA PHE A 43 4.64 -0.16 -5.11
C PHE A 43 4.31 -1.09 -3.93
N MET A 44 3.25 -1.90 -4.04
CA MET A 44 2.86 -2.86 -2.99
C MET A 44 3.94 -3.90 -2.71
N VAL A 45 4.60 -4.42 -3.75
CA VAL A 45 5.71 -5.37 -3.61
C VAL A 45 6.88 -4.73 -2.86
N VAL A 46 7.29 -3.52 -3.25
CA VAL A 46 8.36 -2.78 -2.56
C VAL A 46 7.98 -2.51 -1.11
N LEU A 47 6.76 -2.04 -0.86
CA LEU A 47 6.25 -1.77 0.48
C LEU A 47 6.28 -3.02 1.36
N PHE A 48 5.86 -4.18 0.82
CA PHE A 48 5.93 -5.46 1.52
C PHE A 48 7.36 -5.81 1.94
N PHE A 49 8.33 -5.69 1.03
CA PHE A 49 9.73 -5.94 1.36
C PHE A 49 10.25 -4.98 2.43
N VAL A 50 9.99 -3.67 2.30
CA VAL A 50 10.40 -2.67 3.28
C VAL A 50 9.84 -2.98 4.67
N LEU A 51 8.54 -3.28 4.77
CA LEU A 51 7.91 -3.66 6.03
C LEU A 51 8.50 -4.96 6.59
N ARG A 52 8.71 -5.96 5.72
CA ARG A 52 9.30 -7.24 6.09
C ARG A 52 10.70 -7.10 6.67
N PHE A 53 11.54 -6.26 6.07
CA PHE A 53 12.89 -5.99 6.58
C PHE A 53 12.86 -5.19 7.88
N LYS A 54 11.92 -4.25 8.04
CA LYS A 54 11.76 -3.46 9.27
C LYS A 54 11.32 -4.32 10.46
N GLU A 55 10.49 -5.34 10.24
CA GLU A 55 10.05 -6.25 11.30
C GLU A 55 11.14 -7.25 11.73
N ARG A 56 12.14 -7.47 10.89
CA ARG A 56 13.26 -8.41 11.15
C ARG A 56 14.47 -7.75 11.81
N LYS A 57 14.43 -6.44 12.06
CA LYS A 57 15.46 -5.63 12.71
C LYS A 57 14.95 -5.11 14.05
#